data_AF-A0A3B8II68-F1
#
_entry.id   AF-A0A3B8II68-F1
#
_cell.length_a   1.000
_cell.length_b   1.000
_cell.length_c   1.000
_cell.angle_alpha   90.00
_cell.angle_beta   90.00
_cell.angle_gamma   90.00
#
_symmetry.space_group_name_H-M   'P 1'
#
loop_
_entity.id
_entity.type
_entity.pdbx_description
1 polymer ?
#
loop_
_entity_poly.entity_id
_entity_poly.type
_entity_poly.pdbx_seq_one_letter_code
_entity_poly.pdbx_strand_id
1 'polypeptide(L)'
;MVHEDDAPAHWTVVQGWRQKKPLRGGHTFIVVAHHAPTDKVLTLESNSYYMLSGVGFRNIGNLQDFPQPPKRWWELPAVPTWSQIKQSYPHRRQA
;
A
#
# COMPACT_ATOMS: atom_id res chain seq x y z
N MET A 1 -8.70 13.49 -14.23
CA MET A 1 -7.40 12.78 -14.26
C MET A 1 -7.02 12.54 -12.81
N VAL A 2 -6.69 11.32 -12.39
CA VAL A 2 -6.32 11.06 -10.99
C VAL A 2 -4.89 11.58 -10.77
N HIS A 3 -4.68 12.51 -9.83
CA HIS A 3 -3.32 12.96 -9.51
C HIS A 3 -2.65 11.96 -8.58
N GLU A 4 -1.36 11.71 -8.79
CA GLU A 4 -0.56 10.76 -7.99
C GLU A 4 -0.48 11.12 -6.51
N ASP A 5 -0.72 12.38 -6.17
CA ASP A 5 -0.67 12.93 -4.82
C ASP A 5 -2.00 12.87 -4.08
N ASP A 6 -3.12 12.74 -4.81
CA ASP A 6 -4.46 12.64 -4.27
C ASP A 6 -4.59 11.38 -3.42
N ALA A 7 -5.51 11.42 -2.45
CA ALA A 7 -5.88 10.23 -1.71
C ALA A 7 -6.34 9.13 -2.68
N PRO A 8 -5.82 7.90 -2.55
CA PRO A 8 -6.18 6.82 -3.45
C PRO A 8 -7.64 6.42 -3.23
N ALA A 9 -8.37 6.23 -4.33
CA ALA A 9 -9.67 5.59 -4.27
C ALA A 9 -9.54 4.12 -3.80
N HIS A 10 -10.65 3.53 -3.36
CA HIS A 10 -10.67 2.11 -3.05
C HIS A 10 -10.37 1.29 -4.31
N TRP A 11 -9.62 0.20 -4.15
CA TRP A 11 -9.20 -0.70 -5.23
C TRP A 11 -8.28 -0.04 -6.28
N THR A 12 -7.47 0.93 -5.87
CA THR A 12 -6.48 1.57 -6.75
C THR A 12 -5.21 0.73 -6.84
N VAL A 13 -4.68 0.52 -8.04
CA VAL A 13 -3.34 -0.07 -8.20
C VAL A 13 -2.31 1.05 -8.11
N VAL A 14 -1.29 0.86 -7.27
CA VAL A 14 -0.18 1.79 -7.15
C VAL A 14 1.12 1.08 -7.52
N GLN A 15 1.85 1.68 -8.46
CA GLN A 15 3.23 1.31 -8.74
C GLN A 15 4.16 2.43 -8.28
N GLY A 16 5.03 2.14 -7.33
CA GLY A 16 5.94 3.10 -6.71
C GLY A 16 7.41 2.70 -6.82
N TRP A 17 8.30 3.69 -6.91
CA TRP A 17 9.76 3.54 -6.92
C TRP A 17 10.41 4.57 -6.00
N ARG A 18 11.52 4.15 -5.38
CA ARG A 18 12.36 5.03 -4.54
C ARG A 18 13.27 5.93 -5.37
N GLN A 19 13.68 5.47 -6.55
CA GLN A 19 14.56 6.20 -7.47
C GLN A 19 14.05 6.05 -8.91
N LYS A 20 14.05 7.14 -9.69
CA LYS A 20 13.56 7.16 -11.09
C LYS A 20 14.62 6.79 -12.14
N LYS A 21 15.89 7.13 -11.90
CA LYS A 21 16.99 6.94 -12.87
C LYS A 21 18.26 6.42 -12.18
N PRO A 22 18.59 5.12 -12.29
CA PRO A 22 17.73 4.04 -12.81
C PRO A 22 16.51 3.78 -11.90
N LEU A 23 15.49 3.09 -12.41
CA LEU A 23 14.36 2.65 -11.60
C LEU A 23 14.84 1.62 -10.55
N ARG A 24 14.70 1.96 -9.26
CA ARG A 24 15.11 1.10 -8.14
C ARG A 24 14.14 1.18 -6.97
N GLY A 25 14.11 0.11 -6.17
CA GLY A 25 13.24 -0.01 -5.01
C GLY A 25 11.76 0.04 -5.39
N GLY A 26 11.41 -0.60 -6.51
CA GLY A 26 10.04 -0.66 -7.03
C GLY A 26 9.14 -1.54 -6.16
N HIS A 27 7.85 -1.18 -6.05
CA HIS A 27 6.83 -1.98 -5.40
C HIS A 27 5.48 -1.73 -6.09
N THR A 28 4.77 -2.80 -6.43
CA THR A 28 3.39 -2.75 -6.93
C THR A 28 2.46 -3.27 -5.85
N PHE A 29 1.46 -2.49 -5.45
CA PHE A 29 0.50 -2.86 -4.42
C PHE A 29 -0.88 -2.30 -4.76
N ILE A 30 -1.92 -2.94 -4.21
CA ILE A 30 -3.30 -2.50 -4.38
C ILE A 30 -3.71 -1.78 -3.10
N VAL A 31 -4.19 -0.54 -3.19
CA VAL A 31 -4.85 0.13 -2.06
C VAL A 31 -6.31 -0.33 -2.04
N VAL A 32 -6.68 -1.14 -1.06
CA VAL A 32 -8.04 -1.67 -0.96
C VAL A 32 -8.99 -0.70 -0.24
N ALA A 33 -8.45 0.11 0.68
CA ALA A 33 -9.22 1.12 1.40
C ALA A 33 -8.35 2.30 1.87
N HIS A 34 -8.95 3.49 1.95
CA HIS A 34 -8.37 4.68 2.59
C HIS A 34 -9.29 5.18 3.69
N HIS A 35 -8.77 5.32 4.90
CA HIS A 35 -9.50 5.87 6.02
C HIS A 35 -9.15 7.36 6.16
N ALA A 36 -9.97 8.22 5.54
CA ALA A 36 -9.72 9.65 5.46
C ALA A 36 -9.42 10.35 6.81
N PRO A 37 -10.10 10.05 7.93
CA PRO A 37 -9.83 10.72 9.21
C PRO A 37 -8.41 10.52 9.77
N THR A 38 -7.74 9.40 9.43
CA THR A 38 -6.39 9.09 9.93
C THR A 38 -5.34 9.02 8.81
N ASP A 39 -5.74 9.28 7.58
CA ASP A 39 -4.97 9.10 6.36
C ASP A 39 -4.43 7.67 6.14
N LYS A 40 -4.88 6.68 6.92
CA LYS A 40 -4.36 5.31 6.85
C LYS A 40 -4.83 4.63 5.57
N VAL A 41 -3.93 3.91 4.91
CA VAL A 41 -4.23 3.12 3.71
C VAL A 41 -4.01 1.65 3.99
N LEU A 42 -5.03 0.85 3.69
CA LEU A 42 -4.93 -0.60 3.72
C LEU A 42 -4.44 -1.07 2.35
N THR A 43 -3.28 -1.71 2.31
CA THR A 43 -2.70 -2.23 1.06
C THR A 43 -2.72 -3.75 1.04
N LEU A 44 -2.92 -4.31 -0.16
CA LEU A 44 -2.70 -5.71 -0.47
C LEU A 44 -1.46 -5.82 -1.34
N GLU A 45 -0.48 -6.61 -0.89
CA GLU A 45 0.81 -6.72 -1.55
C GLU A 45 1.50 -8.05 -1.26
N SER A 46 2.45 -8.40 -2.11
CA SER A 46 3.45 -9.45 -1.89
C SER A 46 4.83 -8.81 -1.71
N ASN A 47 5.73 -9.47 -0.99
CA ASN A 47 7.13 -9.04 -0.91
C ASN A 47 8.09 -10.04 -1.56
N SER A 48 9.34 -9.63 -1.74
CA SER A 48 10.37 -10.46 -2.39
C SER A 48 10.80 -11.68 -1.58
N TYR A 49 10.54 -11.71 -0.28
CA TYR A 49 10.91 -12.82 0.58
C TYR A 49 9.95 -14.00 0.43
N TYR A 50 8.65 -13.73 0.41
CA TYR A 50 7.60 -14.75 0.29
C TYR A 50 7.03 -14.90 -1.13
N MET A 51 7.42 -14.01 -2.06
CA MET A 51 6.89 -13.96 -3.42
C MET A 51 5.35 -13.95 -3.41
N LEU A 52 4.72 -14.66 -4.35
CA LEU A 52 3.25 -14.76 -4.43
C LEU A 52 2.63 -15.63 -3.33
N SER A 53 3.43 -16.39 -2.57
CA SER A 53 2.95 -17.13 -1.40
C SER A 53 2.79 -16.25 -0.16
N GLY A 54 3.19 -14.98 -0.24
CA GLY A 54 3.14 -14.01 0.85
C GLY A 54 2.16 -12.88 0.68
N VAL A 55 1.16 -13.02 -0.19
CA VAL A 55 0.18 -11.95 -0.41
C VAL A 55 -0.56 -11.68 0.90
N GLY A 56 -0.57 -10.41 1.32
CA GLY A 56 -1.10 -10.04 2.62
C GLY A 56 -1.37 -8.55 2.73
N PHE A 57 -1.88 -8.19 3.89
CA PHE A 57 -2.07 -6.81 4.28
C PHE A 57 -0.76 -6.27 4.89
N ARG A 58 -0.21 -5.20 4.33
CA ARG A 58 1.05 -4.60 4.80
C ARG A 58 1.01 -4.35 6.31
N ASN A 59 2.01 -4.88 7.01
CA ASN A 59 2.18 -4.77 8.45
C ASN A 59 0.99 -5.28 9.30
N ILE A 60 0.15 -6.16 8.74
CA ILE A 60 -0.93 -6.85 9.46
C ILE A 60 -0.73 -8.37 9.38
N GLY A 61 -0.61 -8.95 8.19
CA GLY A 61 -0.47 -10.40 8.06
C GLY A 61 -0.76 -10.94 6.66
N ASN A 62 -0.42 -12.21 6.45
CA ASN A 62 -0.68 -12.96 5.21
C ASN A 62 -2.18 -13.28 5.09
N LEU A 63 -2.73 -13.23 3.87
CA LEU A 63 -4.12 -13.60 3.60
C LEU A 63 -4.44 -15.06 3.95
N GLN A 64 -3.47 -15.96 3.85
CA GLN A 64 -3.67 -17.38 4.19
C GLN A 64 -4.06 -17.57 5.66
N ASP A 65 -3.47 -16.78 6.55
CA ASP A 65 -3.73 -16.85 8.00
C ASP A 65 -4.81 -15.83 8.43
N PHE A 66 -4.87 -14.68 7.77
CA PHE A 66 -5.77 -13.56 8.04
C PHE A 66 -6.49 -13.14 6.76
N PRO A 67 -7.52 -13.88 6.33
CA PRO A 67 -8.23 -13.63 5.06
C PRO A 67 -9.00 -12.31 5.07
N GLN A 68 -9.21 -11.72 6.25
CA GLN A 68 -9.83 -10.42 6.41
C GLN A 68 -8.98 -9.56 7.35
N PRO A 69 -8.86 -8.25 7.07
CA PRO A 69 -8.21 -7.33 7.99
C PRO A 69 -9.10 -7.12 9.24
N PRO A 70 -8.53 -6.70 10.38
CA PRO A 70 -9.33 -6.30 11.53
C PRO A 70 -10.33 -5.18 11.19
N LYS A 71 -11.51 -5.19 11.81
CA LYS A 71 -12.57 -4.18 11.54
C LYS A 71 -12.10 -2.72 11.68
N ARG A 72 -11.18 -2.45 12.62
CA ARG A 72 -10.61 -1.12 12.90
C ARG A 72 -9.12 -1.08 12.54
N TRP A 73 -8.76 -1.62 11.37
CA TRP A 73 -7.37 -1.72 10.91
C TRP A 73 -6.63 -0.36 10.90
N TRP A 74 -7.34 0.76 10.74
CA TRP A 74 -6.77 2.11 10.76
C TRP A 74 -6.25 2.55 12.13
N GLU A 75 -6.55 1.82 13.21
CA GLU A 75 -6.02 2.07 14.56
C GLU A 75 -4.70 1.36 14.82
N LEU A 76 -4.31 0.46 13.92
CA LEU A 76 -3.04 -0.24 14.03
C LEU A 76 -1.89 0.73 13.71
N PRO A 77 -0.93 0.90 14.63
CA PRO A 77 0.13 1.90 14.47
C PRO A 77 1.01 1.61 13.24
N ALA A 78 1.17 0.32 12.92
CA ALA A 78 2.03 -0.14 11.84
C ALA A 78 1.41 0.00 10.43
N VAL A 79 0.09 0.22 10.31
CA VAL A 79 -0.53 0.50 9.02
C VAL A 79 -0.04 1.85 8.52
N PRO A 80 0.45 1.98 7.27
CA PRO A 80 0.97 3.25 6.80
C PRO A 80 -0.14 4.27 6.50
N THR A 81 0.18 5.55 6.62
CA THR A 81 -0.63 6.62 6.03
C THR A 81 -0.31 6.79 4.55
N TRP A 82 -1.21 7.41 3.79
CA TRP A 82 -0.92 7.77 2.40
C TRP A 82 0.30 8.69 2.33
N SER A 83 0.41 9.68 3.23
CA SER A 83 1.60 10.52 3.33
C SER A 83 2.90 9.70 3.48
N GLN A 84 2.92 8.67 4.32
CA GLN A 84 4.08 7.78 4.47
C GLN A 84 4.38 6.97 3.20
N ILE A 85 3.35 6.52 2.47
CA ILE A 85 3.52 5.88 1.17
C ILE A 85 4.13 6.84 0.16
N LYS A 86 3.67 8.09 0.10
CA LYS A 86 4.23 9.14 -0.78
C LYS A 86 5.70 9.40 -0.49
N GLN A 87 6.08 9.46 0.78
CA GLN A 87 7.47 9.62 1.22
C GLN A 87 8.34 8.40 0.85
N SER A 88 7.80 7.20 1.02
CA SER A 88 8.51 5.94 0.71
C SER A 88 8.69 5.74 -0.80
N TYR A 89 7.73 6.21 -1.61
CA TYR A 89 7.70 6.08 -3.06
C TYR A 89 7.46 7.45 -3.72
N PRO A 90 8.49 8.31 -3.76
CA PRO A 90 8.38 9.67 -4.33
C PRO A 90 8.09 9.65 -5.83
N HIS A 91 8.39 8.54 -6.52
CA HIS A 91 8.01 8.33 -7.91
C HIS A 91 6.95 7.24 -7.94
N ARG A 92 5.69 7.57 -8.19
CA ARG A 92 4.61 6.59 -8.19
C ARG A 92 3.57 6.90 -9.25
N ARG A 93 2.72 5.93 -9.56
CA ARG A 93 1.56 6.07 -10.45
C ARG A 93 0.37 5.37 -9.80
N GLN A 94 -0.79 6.02 -9.87
CA GLN A 94 -2.09 5.43 -9.54
C GLN A 94 -2.78 5.02 -10.85
N ALA A 95 -3.44 3.87 -10.87
CA ALA A 95 -4.18 3.33 -12.00
C ALA A 95 -5.50 2.69 -11.55
#